data_AF-A0A7Y8A541-F1
#
_entry.id   AF-A0A7Y8A541-F1
#
_cell.length_a   1.000
_cell.length_b   1.000
_cell.length_c   1.000
_cell.angle_alpha   90.00
_cell.angle_beta   90.00
_cell.angle_gamma   90.00
#
_symmetry.space_group_name_H-M   'P 1'
#
loop_
_entity.id
_entity.type
_entity.pdbx_description
1 polymer ?
#
loop_
_entity_poly.entity_id
_entity_poly.type
_entity_poly.pdbx_seq_one_letter_code
_entity_poly.pdbx_strand_id
1 'polypeptide(L)'
;MRVALYQCPPLPLDVAGNLQRLQQLAVEARGADVLVVPEMFLTGYNIGSEAVAALAEARDGAAAQHIAALAKASNIAIVYG
;
A
#
# COMPACT_ATOMS: atom_id res chain seq x y z
N MET A 1 -15.63 12.26 -9.28
CA MET A 1 -14.70 11.26 -8.75
C MET A 1 -13.40 11.34 -9.53
N ARG A 2 -12.26 11.48 -8.84
CA ARG A 2 -10.90 11.55 -9.39
C ARG A 2 -10.10 10.36 -8.85
N VAL A 3 -9.43 9.64 -9.74
CA VAL A 3 -8.65 8.44 -9.38
C VAL A 3 -7.20 8.68 -9.72
N ALA A 4 -6.31 8.41 -8.76
CA ALA A 4 -4.87 8.35 -8.94
C ALA A 4 -4.44 6.88 -9.05
N LEU A 5 -3.69 6.56 -10.10
CA LEU A 5 -3.15 5.22 -10.32
C LEU A 5 -1.63 5.28 -10.18
N TYR A 6 -1.06 4.43 -9.34
CA TYR A 6 0.38 4.35 -9.18
C TYR A 6 0.94 3.11 -9.87
N GLN A 7 1.81 3.33 -10.85
CA GLN A 7 2.56 2.28 -11.53
C GLN A 7 4.04 2.41 -11.16
N CYS A 8 4.63 1.33 -10.64
CA CYS A 8 5.98 1.37 -10.11
C CYS A 8 6.73 0.05 -10.22
N PRO A 9 8.08 0.08 -10.15
CA PRO A 9 8.85 -1.10 -9.83
C PRO A 9 8.53 -1.59 -8.40
N PRO A 10 8.58 -2.92 -8.16
CA PRO A 10 8.38 -3.48 -6.83
C PRO A 10 9.58 -3.16 -5.92
N LEU A 11 9.34 -3.11 -4.61
CA LEU A 11 10.37 -3.10 -3.58
C LEU A 11 10.13 -4.33 -2.68
N PRO A 12 10.58 -5.52 -3.11
CA PRO A 12 10.20 -6.76 -2.45
C PRO A 12 10.85 -6.88 -1.06
N LEU A 13 10.12 -7.54 -0.15
CA LEU A 13 10.55 -7.86 1.22
C LEU A 13 10.73 -6.65 2.17
N ASP A 14 10.40 -5.43 1.72
CA ASP A 14 10.52 -4.20 2.52
C ASP A 14 9.14 -3.58 2.80
N VAL A 15 8.39 -4.21 3.72
CA VAL A 15 7.06 -3.73 4.11
C VAL A 15 7.10 -2.32 4.70
N ALA A 16 8.11 -2.03 5.53
CA ALA A 16 8.26 -0.72 6.15
C ALA A 16 8.54 0.36 5.10
N GLY A 17 9.45 0.10 4.15
CA GLY A 17 9.74 0.99 3.04
C GLY A 17 8.53 1.22 2.14
N ASN A 18 7.74 0.18 1.84
CA ASN A 18 6.52 0.32 1.06
C ASN A 18 5.42 1.11 1.80
N LEU A 19 5.28 0.96 3.11
CA LEU A 19 4.37 1.79 3.92
C LEU A 19 4.82 3.26 3.96
N GLN A 20 6.13 3.54 4.02
CA GLN A 20 6.65 4.90 3.92
C GLN A 20 6.39 5.48 2.52
N ARG A 21 6.61 4.70 1.47
CA ARG A 21 6.33 5.09 0.09
C ARG A 21 4.84 5.41 -0.10
N LEU A 22 3.94 4.59 0.44
CA LEU A 22 2.49 4.84 0.36
C LEU A 22 2.09 6.17 1.01
N GLN A 23 2.74 6.56 2.12
CA GLN A 23 2.51 7.86 2.75
C GLN A 23 2.88 9.03 1.81
N GLN A 24 4.00 8.92 1.10
CA GLN A 24 4.40 9.92 0.10
C GLN A 24 3.40 9.97 -1.06
N LEU A 25 2.93 8.81 -1.54
CA LEU A 25 1.94 8.74 -2.62
C LEU A 25 0.60 9.35 -2.23
N ALA A 26 0.14 9.15 -0.99
CA ALA A 26 -1.09 9.78 -0.50
C ALA A 26 -0.97 11.32 -0.47
N VAL A 27 0.23 11.83 -0.18
CA VAL A 27 0.54 13.27 -0.23
C VAL A 27 0.55 13.82 -1.65
N GLU A 28 1.10 13.07 -2.60
CA GLU A 28 1.15 13.43 -4.03
C GLU A 28 -0.23 13.32 -4.69
N ALA A 29 -1.05 12.35 -4.27
CA ALA A 29 -2.41 12.12 -4.77
C ALA A 29 -3.45 13.10 -4.18
N ARG A 30 -3.03 14.15 -3.46
CA ARG A 30 -3.95 15.14 -2.90
C ARG A 30 -4.87 15.71 -3.98
N GLY A 31 -6.18 15.64 -3.72
CA GLY A 31 -7.23 16.03 -4.66
C GLY A 31 -7.78 14.88 -5.51
N ALA A 32 -7.27 13.65 -5.37
CA ALA A 32 -7.95 12.44 -5.79
C ALA A 32 -8.90 11.93 -4.68
N ASP A 33 -9.96 11.24 -5.09
CA ASP A 33 -10.90 10.56 -4.19
C ASP A 33 -10.42 9.14 -3.87
N VAL A 34 -9.70 8.51 -4.81
CA VAL A 34 -9.16 7.15 -4.70
C VAL A 34 -7.72 7.10 -5.19
N LEU A 35 -6.83 6.48 -4.41
CA LEU A 35 -5.49 6.06 -4.81
C LEU A 35 -5.47 4.54 -4.96
N VAL A 36 -5.04 4.04 -6.11
CA VAL A 36 -4.85 2.61 -6.36
C VAL A 36 -3.36 2.32 -6.52
N VAL A 37 -2.84 1.40 -5.71
CA VAL A 37 -1.50 0.84 -5.86
C VAL A 37 -1.56 -0.60 -6.41
N PRO A 38 -0.47 -1.12 -6.99
CA PRO A 38 -0.45 -2.46 -7.60
C PRO A 38 -0.70 -3.61 -6.61
N GLU A 39 -0.91 -4.81 -7.17
CA GLU A 39 -0.99 -6.06 -6.42
C GLU A 39 0.30 -6.34 -5.62
N MET A 40 0.16 -6.86 -4.40
CA MET A 40 1.26 -7.13 -3.47
C MET A 40 2.22 -5.95 -3.31
N PHE A 41 1.69 -4.72 -3.32
CA PHE A 41 2.51 -3.52 -3.19
C PHE A 41 3.27 -3.50 -1.86
N LEU A 42 2.69 -4.06 -0.79
CA LEU A 42 3.31 -4.04 0.53
C LEU A 42 4.52 -4.96 0.65
N THR A 43 4.43 -6.18 0.15
CA THR A 43 5.43 -7.24 0.38
C THR A 43 6.28 -7.54 -0.84
N GLY A 44 5.80 -7.20 -2.04
CA GLY A 44 6.42 -7.48 -3.32
C GLY A 44 5.83 -8.70 -4.03
N TYR A 45 5.93 -8.67 -5.35
CA TYR A 45 5.43 -9.74 -6.22
C TYR A 45 6.48 -10.82 -6.46
N ASN A 46 6.05 -12.09 -6.59
CA ASN A 46 6.93 -13.23 -6.88
C ASN A 46 8.10 -13.43 -5.89
N ILE A 47 7.82 -13.32 -4.58
CA ILE A 47 8.82 -13.43 -3.50
C ILE A 47 9.02 -14.86 -2.96
N GLY A 48 8.32 -15.85 -3.52
CA GLY A 48 8.37 -17.25 -3.06
C GLY A 48 7.48 -17.54 -1.84
N SER A 49 7.10 -18.81 -1.67
CA SER A 49 6.10 -19.22 -0.67
C SER A 49 6.53 -19.00 0.78
N GLU A 50 7.82 -19.17 1.08
CA GLU A 50 8.37 -18.95 2.42
C GLU A 50 8.25 -17.48 2.84
N ALA A 51 8.67 -16.56 1.97
CA ALA A 51 8.56 -15.12 2.23
C ALA A 51 7.10 -14.65 2.29
N VAL A 52 6.23 -15.19 1.42
CA VAL A 52 4.78 -14.92 1.51
C VAL A 52 4.24 -15.35 2.87
N ALA A 53 4.55 -16.56 3.34
CA ALA A 53 4.08 -17.05 4.63
C ALA A 53 4.63 -16.22 5.80
N ALA A 54 5.87 -15.74 5.71
CA ALA A 54 6.50 -14.94 6.75
C ALA A 54 5.96 -13.50 6.84
N LEU A 55 5.56 -12.91 5.70
CA LEU A 55 5.12 -11.50 5.62
C LEU A 55 3.61 -11.33 5.56
N ALA A 56 2.85 -12.39 5.29
CA ALA A 56 1.39 -12.32 5.25
C ALA A 56 0.84 -11.91 6.61
N GLU A 57 -0.03 -10.90 6.60
CA GLU A 57 -0.78 -10.47 7.77
C GLU A 57 -2.24 -10.92 7.67
N ALA A 58 -2.92 -10.96 8.82
CA ALA A 58 -4.38 -11.01 8.82
C ALA A 58 -4.95 -9.80 8.07
N ARG A 59 -6.18 -9.92 7.55
CA ARG A 59 -6.84 -8.86 6.77
C ARG A 59 -6.93 -7.49 7.48
N ASP A 60 -6.88 -7.49 8.80
CA ASP A 60 -6.97 -6.35 9.70
C ASP A 60 -5.69 -6.19 10.56
N GLY A 61 -4.58 -6.77 10.10
CA GLY A 61 -3.25 -6.69 10.70
C GLY A 61 -2.65 -5.28 10.72
N ALA A 62 -1.40 -5.20 11.17
CA ALA A 62 -0.71 -3.94 11.43
C ALA A 62 -0.63 -3.03 10.20
N ALA A 63 -0.29 -3.58 9.02
CA ALA A 63 -0.25 -2.82 7.78
C ALA A 63 -1.64 -2.30 7.40
N ALA A 64 -2.69 -3.11 7.52
CA ALA A 64 -4.07 -2.71 7.22
C ALA A 64 -4.53 -1.55 8.13
N GLN A 65 -4.22 -1.61 9.43
CA GLN A 65 -4.53 -0.52 10.38
C GLN A 65 -3.75 0.76 10.04
N HIS A 66 -2.47 0.64 9.69
CA HIS A 66 -1.64 1.78 9.28
C HIS A 66 -2.20 2.46 8.04
N ILE A 67 -2.59 1.69 7.02
CA ILE A 67 -3.18 2.20 5.78
C ILE A 67 -4.54 2.84 6.04
N ALA A 68 -5.37 2.25 6.92
CA ALA A 68 -6.65 2.83 7.31
C ALA A 68 -6.47 4.19 8.02
N ALA A 69 -5.45 4.33 8.87
CA ALA A 69 -5.11 5.60 9.51
C ALA A 69 -4.63 6.63 8.48
N LEU A 70 -3.77 6.23 7.54
CA LEU A 70 -3.28 7.08 6.46
C LEU A 70 -4.41 7.58 5.55
N ALA A 71 -5.32 6.69 5.16
CA ALA A 71 -6.49 7.02 4.34
C ALA A 71 -7.36 8.09 5.02
N LYS A 72 -7.64 7.92 6.32
CA LYS A 72 -8.39 8.90 7.13
C LYS A 72 -7.66 10.24 7.22
N ALA A 73 -6.36 10.23 7.52
CA ALA A 73 -5.55 11.44 7.66
C ALA A 73 -5.43 12.22 6.33
N SER A 74 -5.43 11.52 5.20
CA SER A 74 -5.27 12.11 3.87
C SER A 74 -6.60 12.40 3.16
N ASN A 75 -7.73 12.04 3.76
CA ASN A 75 -9.07 12.12 3.18
C ASN A 75 -9.15 11.52 1.76
N ILE A 76 -8.60 10.31 1.59
CA ILE A 76 -8.58 9.56 0.32
C ILE A 76 -8.85 8.08 0.58
N ALA A 77 -9.60 7.42 -0.30
CA ALA A 77 -9.71 5.97 -0.29
C ALA A 77 -8.44 5.34 -0.88
N ILE A 78 -7.91 4.29 -0.25
CA ILE A 78 -6.70 3.60 -0.71
C ILE A 78 -7.05 2.15 -1.05
N VAL A 79 -6.82 1.76 -2.30
CA VAL A 79 -6.88 0.36 -2.75
C VAL A 79 -5.46 -0.17 -2.77
N TYR A 80 -5.20 -1.22 -1.99
CA TYR A 80 -3.90 -1.86 -1.86
C TYR A 80 -4.03 -3.38 -1.93
N GLY A 81 -2.93 -4.03 -2.31
CA GLY A 81 -2.76 -5.48 -2.31
C GLY A 81 -1.51 -5.93 -1.58
#